data_AF-A0A968XZF8-F1
#
_entry.id   AF-A0A968XZF8-F1
#
_cell.length_a   1.000
_cell.length_b   1.000
_cell.length_c   1.000
_cell.angle_alpha   90.00
_cell.angle_beta   90.00
_cell.angle_gamma   90.00
#
_symmetry.space_group_name_H-M   'P 1'
#
loop_
_entity.id
_entity.type
_entity.pdbx_description
1 polymer ?
#
loop_
_entity_poly.entity_id
_entity_poly.type
_entity_poly.pdbx_seq_one_letter_code
_entity_poly.pdbx_strand_id
1 'polypeptide(L)'
;MTAIAAGRVLRQEVIGSRRLSNLFWAVVVTLGGIGFLLSGISSYTKVNLLPFANPTVLVFVPQGIVMGFYGVAAILLATFLWLLMAWNVGGGYNEFNHETGKITIFRQGYP
;
A
#
# COMPACT_ATOMS: atom_id res chain seq x y z
N MET A 1 3.78 15.72 -15.82
CA MET A 1 2.51 15.98 -16.52
C MET A 1 2.76 15.79 -18.01
N THR A 2 2.32 14.67 -18.57
CA THR A 2 2.41 14.40 -20.02
C THR A 2 1.07 14.78 -20.65
N ALA A 3 1.06 15.85 -21.44
CA ALA A 3 -0.12 16.26 -22.21
C ALA A 3 -0.04 15.60 -23.60
N ILE A 4 -1.09 14.89 -24.01
CA ILE A 4 -1.24 14.38 -25.38
C ILE A 4 -2.19 15.35 -26.08
N ALA A 5 -1.68 16.08 -27.08
CA ALA A 5 -2.48 17.01 -27.87
C ALA A 5 -2.88 16.34 -29.19
N ALA A 6 -4.10 15.78 -29.23
CA ALA A 6 -4.81 15.54 -30.47
C ALA A 6 -5.84 16.67 -30.58
N GLY A 7 -5.75 17.49 -31.63
CA GLY A 7 -6.65 18.61 -31.99
C GLY A 7 -7.64 19.10 -30.93
N ARG A 8 -7.38 20.26 -30.33
CA ARG A 8 -8.31 21.05 -29.46
C ARG A 8 -8.84 20.37 -28.19
N VAL A 9 -8.48 19.12 -27.91
CA VAL A 9 -8.77 18.43 -26.64
C VAL A 9 -7.48 18.28 -25.83
N LEU A 10 -7.47 18.83 -24.61
CA LEU A 10 -6.37 18.69 -23.67
C LEU A 10 -6.76 17.71 -22.57
N ARG A 11 -6.05 16.57 -22.48
CA ARG A 11 -6.22 15.60 -21.41
C ARG A 11 -5.03 15.61 -20.45
N GLN A 12 -5.30 15.80 -19.18
CA GLN A 12 -4.32 15.80 -18.09
C GLN A 12 -4.60 14.63 -17.15
N GLU A 13 -3.73 13.63 -17.14
CA GLU A 13 -3.82 12.51 -16.21
C GLU A 13 -3.46 12.94 -14.78
N VAL A 14 -4.26 12.48 -13.82
CA VAL A 14 -4.09 12.71 -12.38
C VAL A 14 -3.59 11.42 -11.76
N ILE A 15 -2.38 11.47 -11.20
CA ILE A 15 -1.75 10.32 -10.55
C ILE A 15 -2.47 10.05 -9.22
N GLY A 16 -3.12 8.90 -9.15
CA GLY A 16 -3.78 8.38 -7.96
C GLY A 16 -2.83 7.80 -6.93
N SER A 17 -3.23 6.69 -6.33
CA SER A 17 -2.49 5.95 -5.32
C SER A 17 -1.26 5.20 -5.84
N ARG A 18 -1.10 5.04 -7.17
CA ARG A 18 0.09 4.39 -7.79
C ARG A 18 1.32 5.30 -7.79
N ARG A 19 1.75 5.70 -6.61
CA ARG A 19 2.95 6.52 -6.38
C ARG A 19 4.07 5.67 -5.84
N LEU A 20 5.32 6.01 -6.19
CA LEU A 20 6.50 5.35 -5.64
C LEU A 20 6.53 5.41 -4.11
N SER A 21 6.03 6.50 -3.50
CA SER A 21 5.89 6.60 -2.04
C SER A 21 4.98 5.51 -1.46
N ASN A 22 3.86 5.22 -2.12
CA ASN A 22 2.90 4.23 -1.66
C ASN A 22 3.45 2.82 -1.86
N LEU A 23 4.18 2.59 -2.95
CA LEU A 23 4.88 1.32 -3.19
C LEU A 23 5.95 1.09 -2.12
N PHE A 24 6.76 2.10 -1.82
CA PHE A 24 7.78 2.02 -0.79
C PHE A 24 7.17 1.65 0.57
N TRP A 25 6.14 2.37 1.01
CA TRP A 25 5.49 2.08 2.28
C TRP A 25 4.79 0.73 2.29
N ALA A 26 4.12 0.32 1.21
CA ALA A 26 3.50 -1.00 1.11
C ALA A 26 4.54 -2.12 1.29
N VAL A 27 5.70 -2.02 0.65
CA VAL A 27 6.80 -3.00 0.79
C VAL A 27 7.36 -3.00 2.21
N VAL A 28 7.71 -1.83 2.76
CA VAL A 28 8.29 -1.72 4.11
C VAL A 28 7.34 -2.29 5.18
N VAL A 29 6.05 -1.92 5.12
CA VAL A 29 5.05 -2.41 6.07
C VAL A 29 4.78 -3.91 5.89
N THR A 30 4.81 -4.42 4.65
CA THR A 30 4.67 -5.87 4.39
C THR A 30 5.82 -6.64 5.03
N LEU A 31 7.07 -6.24 4.79
CA LEU A 31 8.24 -6.90 5.34
C LEU A 31 8.27 -6.84 6.87
N GLY A 32 8.00 -5.66 7.44
CA GLY A 32 7.92 -5.48 8.89
C GLY A 32 6.80 -6.31 9.52
N GLY A 33 5.62 -6.33 8.91
CA GLY A 33 4.47 -7.09 9.39
C GLY A 33 4.71 -8.60 9.38
N ILE A 34 5.29 -9.13 8.29
CA ILE A 34 5.71 -10.53 8.21
C ILE A 34 6.76 -10.83 9.29
N GLY A 35 7.77 -9.97 9.44
CA GLY A 35 8.82 -10.14 10.45
C GLY A 35 8.27 -10.22 11.87
N PHE A 36 7.37 -9.30 12.24
CA PHE A 36 6.72 -9.28 13.55
C PHE A 36 5.79 -10.47 13.77
N LEU A 37 5.01 -10.86 12.76
CA LEU A 37 4.14 -12.03 12.85
C LEU A 37 4.97 -13.31 13.04
N LEU A 38 6.01 -13.51 12.23
CA LEU A 38 6.92 -14.65 12.35
C LEU A 38 7.66 -14.65 13.69
N SER A 39 8.05 -13.50 14.22
CA SER A 39 8.66 -13.39 15.55
C SER A 39 7.69 -13.83 16.65
N GLY A 40 6.42 -13.42 16.58
CA GLY A 40 5.38 -13.85 17.52
C GLY A 40 5.12 -15.35 17.47
N ILE A 41 4.98 -15.91 16.27
CA ILE A 41 4.79 -17.36 16.06
C ILE A 41 6.01 -18.14 16.57
N SER A 42 7.22 -17.70 16.22
CA SER A 42 8.47 -18.37 16.63
C SER A 42 8.65 -18.35 18.15
N SER A 43 8.23 -17.29 18.83
CA SER A 43 8.28 -17.20 20.29
C SER A 43 7.36 -18.22 20.99
N TYR A 44 6.23 -18.55 20.36
CA TYR A 44 5.29 -19.58 20.82
C TYR A 44 5.76 -21.00 20.50
N THR A 45 6.14 -21.28 19.24
CA THR A 45 6.51 -22.62 18.77
C THR A 45 7.93 -23.03 19.12
N LYS A 46 8.77 -22.07 19.54
CA LYS A 46 10.21 -22.25 19.77
C LYS A 46 10.99 -22.73 18.55
N VAL A 47 10.43 -22.54 17.36
CA VAL A 47 11.10 -22.77 16.07
C VAL A 47 11.56 -21.43 15.52
N ASN A 48 12.81 -21.33 15.07
CA ASN A 48 13.31 -20.09 14.48
C ASN A 48 12.87 -19.97 13.02
N LEU A 49 11.88 -19.10 12.77
CA LEU A 49 11.38 -18.82 11.41
C LEU A 49 12.08 -17.63 10.73
N LEU A 50 12.96 -16.93 11.45
CA LEU A 50 13.63 -15.74 10.95
C LEU A 50 15.11 -16.06 10.60
N PRO A 51 15.57 -15.76 9.38
CA PRO A 51 16.93 -16.07 8.95
C PRO A 51 18.01 -15.24 9.66
N PHE A 52 17.66 -14.03 10.13
CA PHE A 52 18.61 -13.06 10.70
C PHE A 52 18.32 -12.69 12.16
N ALA A 53 17.41 -13.40 12.83
CA ALA A 53 17.04 -13.12 14.22
C ALA A 53 16.84 -14.43 15.00
N ASN A 54 16.81 -14.36 16.34
CA ASN A 54 16.55 -15.52 17.20
C ASN A 54 15.34 -15.30 18.14
N PRO A 55 14.11 -15.29 17.58
CA PRO A 55 12.88 -15.07 18.34
C PRO A 55 12.48 -16.24 19.27
N THR A 56 13.18 -17.37 19.24
CA THR A 56 12.86 -18.52 20.12
C THR A 56 13.22 -18.23 21.58
N VAL A 57 14.22 -17.38 21.80
CA VAL A 57 14.66 -16.89 23.12
C VAL A 57 13.64 -15.93 23.73
N LEU A 58 12.76 -15.34 22.92
CA LEU A 58 11.74 -14.39 23.38
C LEU A 58 10.69 -15.09 24.26
N VAL A 59 10.36 -14.49 25.40
CA VAL A 59 9.24 -14.93 26.25
C VAL A 59 7.94 -14.58 25.53
N PHE A 60 7.09 -15.59 25.30
CA PHE A 60 5.86 -15.41 24.53
C PHE A 60 4.93 -14.36 25.16
N VAL A 61 4.79 -14.36 26.48
CA VAL A 61 4.03 -13.36 27.22
C VAL A 61 4.98 -12.49 28.05
N PRO A 62 4.93 -11.15 27.93
CA PRO A 62 4.04 -10.36 27.06
C PRO A 62 4.58 -10.14 25.64
N GLN A 63 5.89 -10.34 25.42
CA GLN A 63 6.59 -9.77 24.27
C GLN A 63 6.22 -10.43 22.93
N GLY A 64 6.11 -11.76 22.89
CA GLY A 64 5.69 -12.50 21.69
C GLY A 64 4.27 -12.14 21.23
N ILE A 65 3.32 -11.98 22.16
CA ILE A 65 1.95 -11.53 21.85
C ILE A 65 1.95 -10.13 21.27
N VAL A 66 2.71 -9.20 21.85
CA VAL A 66 2.83 -7.82 21.34
C VAL A 66 3.39 -7.80 19.91
N MET A 67 4.42 -8.60 19.64
CA MET A 67 4.97 -8.77 18.28
C MET A 67 3.92 -9.35 17.32
N GLY A 68 3.20 -10.39 17.73
CA GLY A 68 2.11 -10.96 16.92
C GLY A 68 1.01 -9.94 16.61
N PHE A 69 0.58 -9.15 17.60
CA PHE A 69 -0.43 -8.11 17.43
C PHE A 69 0.02 -7.03 16.43
N TYR A 70 1.23 -6.50 16.60
CA TYR A 70 1.78 -5.53 15.65
C TYR A 70 1.98 -6.13 14.26
N GLY A 71 2.34 -7.41 14.16
CA GLY A 71 2.43 -8.13 12.89
C GLY A 71 1.09 -8.19 12.16
N VAL A 72 0.00 -8.56 12.85
CA VAL A 72 -1.35 -8.59 12.27
C VAL A 72 -1.79 -7.20 11.84
N ALA A 73 -1.63 -6.18 12.68
CA ALA A 73 -1.99 -4.81 12.35
C ALA A 73 -1.22 -4.29 11.11
N ALA A 74 0.08 -4.59 11.03
CA ALA A 74 0.91 -4.24 9.87
C ALA A 74 0.48 -4.99 8.60
N ILE A 75 0.14 -6.27 8.67
CA ILE A 75 -0.36 -7.03 7.51
C ILE A 75 -1.69 -6.47 7.00
N LEU A 76 -2.60 -6.10 7.90
CA LEU A 76 -3.85 -5.44 7.53
C LEU A 76 -3.61 -4.10 6.83
N LEU A 77 -2.71 -3.28 7.38
CA LEU A 77 -2.31 -2.01 6.78
C LEU A 77 -1.63 -2.22 5.41
N ALA A 78 -0.72 -3.19 5.29
CA ALA A 78 -0.07 -3.53 4.03
C ALA A 78 -1.10 -3.95 2.97
N THR A 79 -2.04 -4.84 3.35
CA THR A 79 -3.13 -5.29 2.46
C THR A 79 -3.95 -4.09 1.98
N PHE A 80 -4.30 -3.18 2.88
CA PHE A 80 -5.00 -1.95 2.51
C PHE A 80 -4.22 -1.09 1.52
N LEU A 81 -2.91 -0.90 1.72
CA LEU A 81 -2.06 -0.13 0.80
C LEU A 81 -1.95 -0.80 -0.59
N TRP A 82 -1.81 -2.13 -0.62
CA TRP A 82 -1.81 -2.88 -1.88
C TRP A 82 -3.13 -2.75 -2.62
N LEU A 83 -4.26 -2.84 -1.92
CA LEU A 83 -5.60 -2.66 -2.50
C LEU A 83 -5.80 -1.23 -3.04
N LEU A 84 -5.40 -0.21 -2.28
CA LEU A 84 -5.44 1.18 -2.74
C LEU A 84 -4.68 1.35 -4.06
N MET A 85 -3.47 0.77 -4.17
CA MET A 85 -2.66 0.82 -5.39
C MET A 85 -3.25 -0.02 -6.54
N ALA A 86 -3.78 -1.21 -6.25
CA ALA A 86 -4.40 -2.09 -7.23
C ALA A 86 -5.55 -1.38 -7.94
N TRP A 87 -6.45 -0.76 -7.17
CA TRP A 87 -7.58 0.01 -7.68
C TRP A 87 -7.24 1.42 -8.14
N ASN A 88 -5.97 1.84 -8.03
CA ASN A 88 -5.51 3.20 -8.36
C ASN A 88 -6.42 4.31 -7.79
N VAL A 89 -6.86 4.14 -6.54
CA VAL A 89 -7.80 5.05 -5.88
C VAL A 89 -7.27 6.49 -5.92
N GLY A 90 -8.14 7.44 -6.29
CA GLY A 90 -7.81 8.84 -6.48
C GLY A 90 -7.15 9.16 -7.83
N GLY A 91 -6.94 8.16 -8.70
CA GLY A 91 -6.49 8.38 -10.08
C GLY A 91 -7.60 8.97 -10.94
N GLY A 92 -7.26 9.43 -12.14
CA GLY A 92 -8.26 9.91 -13.09
C GLY A 92 -7.66 10.88 -14.08
N TYR A 93 -8.49 11.73 -14.68
CA TYR A 93 -8.03 12.71 -15.65
C TYR A 93 -8.91 13.95 -15.64
N ASN A 94 -8.34 15.06 -16.09
CA ASN A 94 -9.07 16.27 -16.43
C ASN A 94 -9.04 16.40 -17.94
N GLU A 95 -10.20 16.48 -18.58
CA GLU A 95 -10.33 16.71 -20.01
C GLU A 95 -10.93 18.10 -20.26
N PHE A 96 -10.28 18.87 -21.10
CA PHE A 96 -10.71 20.19 -21.53
C PHE A 96 -10.94 20.15 -23.04
N ASN A 97 -12.19 20.26 -23.45
CA ASN A 97 -12.57 20.21 -24.86
C ASN A 97 -12.95 21.61 -25.34
N HIS A 98 -12.08 22.24 -26.14
CA HIS A 98 -12.33 23.58 -26.69
C HIS A 98 -13.39 23.60 -27.80
N GLU A 99 -13.71 22.46 -28.41
CA GLU A 99 -14.71 22.37 -29.48
C GLU A 99 -16.13 22.33 -28.91
N THR A 100 -16.32 21.61 -27.80
CA THR A 100 -17.63 21.49 -27.14
C THR A 100 -17.80 22.47 -25.96
N GLY A 101 -16.74 23.16 -25.56
CA GLY A 101 -16.73 24.05 -24.39
C GLY A 101 -16.91 23.32 -23.05
N LYS A 102 -16.74 21.98 -23.03
CA LYS A 102 -16.98 21.15 -21.85
C LYS A 102 -15.69 20.85 -21.10
N ILE A 103 -15.81 20.78 -19.78
CA ILE A 103 -14.77 20.33 -18.86
C ILE A 103 -15.27 19.05 -18.20
N THR A 104 -14.48 17.99 -18.29
CA THR A 104 -14.78 16.70 -17.64
C THR A 104 -13.71 16.39 -16.62
N ILE A 105 -14.13 16.20 -15.37
CA ILE A 105 -13.26 15.81 -14.27
C ILE A 105 -13.65 14.41 -13.86
N PHE A 106 -12.79 13.44 -14.15
CA PHE A 106 -12.99 12.05 -13.75
C PHE A 106 -12.06 11.69 -12.59
N ARG A 107 -12.59 10.99 -11.59
CA ARG A 107 -11.83 10.44 -10.46
C ARG A 107 -12.26 8.99 -10.22
N GLN A 108 -11.28 8.12 -10.05
CA GLN A 108 -11.42 6.69 -9.85
C GLN A 108 -11.42 6.39 -8.34
N GLY A 109 -12.35 5.58 -7.87
CA GLY A 109 -12.42 5.13 -6.48
C GLY A 109 -13.20 6.04 -5.53
N TYR A 110 -13.94 7.03 -6.06
CA TYR A 110 -14.96 7.79 -5.34
C TYR A 110 -16.30 7.61 -6.09
N PRO A 111 -17.45 7.40 -5.40
CA PRO A 111 -18.76 7.40 -6.05
C PRO A 111 -19.13 8.77 -6.63
#